data_AF-A0A2H9QUR8-F1
#
_entry.id   AF-A0A2H9QUR8-F1
#
_cell.length_a   1.000
_cell.length_b   1.000
_cell.length_c   1.000
_cell.angle_alpha   90.00
_cell.angle_beta   90.00
_cell.angle_gamma   90.00
#
_symmetry.space_group_name_H-M   'P 1'
#
loop_
_entity.id
_entity.type
_entity.pdbx_description
1 polymer ?
#
loop_
_entity_poly.entity_id
_entity_poly.type
_entity_poly.pdbx_seq_one_letter_code
_entity_poly.pdbx_strand_id
1 'polypeptide(L)' 'MKVNMDDVRYITETALTIRGSRRRTTVPKAIVEDLKLKNGDKIRWILFRDNAVSVAKVKNEKQKRKNKE' A
#
# COMPACT_ATOMS: atom_id res chain seq x y z
N MET A 1 13.13 9.49 -4.75
CA MET A 1 13.51 8.16 -4.20
C MET A 1 14.33 7.41 -5.24
N LYS A 2 15.49 6.87 -4.88
CA LYS A 2 16.20 5.87 -5.69
C LYS A 2 15.69 4.49 -5.28
N VAL A 3 15.25 3.68 -6.23
CA VAL A 3 14.80 2.30 -5.99
C VAL A 3 15.85 1.36 -6.58
N ASN A 4 16.34 0.43 -5.76
CA ASN A 4 17.18 -0.66 -6.27
C ASN A 4 16.27 -1.70 -6.93
N MET A 5 16.45 -1.95 -8.23
CA MET A 5 15.56 -2.82 -9.00
C MET A 5 15.66 -4.29 -8.59
N ASP A 6 16.80 -4.72 -8.05
CA ASP A 6 17.00 -6.08 -7.55
C ASP A 6 16.08 -6.42 -6.36
N ASP A 7 15.67 -5.39 -5.61
CA ASP A 7 14.76 -5.51 -4.47
C ASP A 7 13.27 -5.41 -4.88
N VAL A 8 12.98 -5.26 -6.18
CA VAL A 8 11.62 -5.03 -6.67
C VAL A 8 11.01 -6.29 -7.27
N ARG A 9 9.91 -6.75 -6.64
CA ARG A 9 9.17 -7.92 -7.11
C ARG A 9 8.10 -7.60 -8.17
N TYR A 10 7.55 -6.39 -8.17
CA TYR A 10 6.44 -6.00 -9.05
C TYR A 10 6.37 -4.47 -9.20
N ILE A 11 6.19 -3.98 -10.44
CA ILE A 11 5.97 -2.57 -10.78
C ILE A 11 4.79 -2.47 -11.73
N THR A 12 3.90 -1.52 -11.47
CA THR A 12 2.84 -1.11 -12.40
C THR A 12 2.33 0.27 -12.01
N GLU A 13 1.79 1.00 -12.97
CA GLU A 13 1.07 2.25 -12.72
C GLU A 13 -0.46 2.03 -12.67
N THR A 14 -1.14 2.82 -11.84
CA THR A 14 -2.59 2.92 -11.84
C THR A 14 -3.02 4.37 -11.91
N ALA A 15 -4.09 4.66 -12.64
CA ALA A 15 -4.59 6.01 -12.80
C ALA A 15 -5.38 6.46 -11.56
N LEU A 16 -5.18 7.72 -11.14
CA LEU A 16 -5.99 8.37 -10.11
C LEU A 16 -7.33 8.83 -10.71
N THR A 17 -8.45 8.40 -10.11
CA THR A 17 -9.77 8.93 -10.43
C THR A 17 -10.21 9.95 -9.39
N ILE A 18 -10.51 11.18 -9.83
CA ILE A 18 -11.05 12.26 -9.01
C ILE A 18 -12.50 12.55 -9.43
N ARG A 19 -13.45 12.43 -8.50
CA ARG A 19 -14.86 12.80 -8.71
C ARG A 19 -15.42 13.51 -7.49
N GLY A 20 -15.62 14.81 -7.59
CA GLY A 20 -15.97 15.66 -6.44
C GLY A 20 -14.92 15.54 -5.33
N SER A 21 -15.35 15.20 -4.12
CA SER A 21 -14.46 14.98 -2.97
C SER A 21 -13.80 13.59 -2.94
N ARG A 22 -14.15 12.68 -3.85
CA ARG A 22 -13.60 11.31 -3.86
C ARG A 22 -12.32 11.26 -4.70
N ARG A 23 -11.27 10.70 -4.11
CA ARG A 23 -9.99 10.41 -4.77
C ARG A 23 -9.72 8.92 -4.58
N ARG A 24 -9.67 8.17 -5.68
CA ARG A 24 -9.55 6.71 -5.66
C ARG A 24 -8.48 6.27 -6.65
N THR A 25 -7.71 5.28 -6.25
CA THR A 25 -6.87 4.51 -7.15
C THR A 25 -7.16 3.03 -6.92
N THR A 26 -6.99 2.24 -7.98
CA THR A 26 -7.08 0.79 -7.90
C THR A 26 -5.77 0.26 -7.32
N VAL A 27 -5.88 -0.65 -6.33
CA VAL A 27 -4.71 -1.43 -5.88
C VAL A 27 -4.55 -2.61 -6.85
N PRO A 28 -3.39 -2.78 -7.50
CA PRO A 28 -3.18 -3.88 -8.43
C PRO A 28 -3.40 -5.26 -7.81
N LYS A 29 -3.96 -6.20 -8.59
CA LYS A 29 -4.24 -7.57 -8.14
C LYS A 29 -3.01 -8.24 -7.52
N ALA A 30 -1.85 -8.16 -8.16
CA ALA A 30 -0.61 -8.76 -7.66
C ALA A 30 -0.25 -8.27 -6.25
N ILE A 31 -0.40 -6.97 -5.98
CA ILE A 31 -0.16 -6.39 -4.66
C ILE A 31 -1.19 -6.88 -3.63
N VAL A 32 -2.47 -6.97 -4.01
CA VAL A 32 -3.53 -7.49 -3.13
C VAL A 32 -3.26 -8.92 -2.71
N GLU A 33 -2.86 -9.78 -3.66
CA GLU A 33 -2.58 -11.20 -3.42
C GLU A 33 -1.30 -11.39 -2.58
N ASP A 34 -0.19 -10.74 -2.96
CA ASP A 34 1.09 -10.87 -2.25
C ASP A 34 1.01 -10.35 -0.81
N LEU A 35 0.34 -9.23 -0.60
CA LEU A 35 0.14 -8.67 0.74
C LEU A 35 -1.04 -9.30 1.50
N LYS A 36 -1.77 -10.24 0.89
CA LYS A 36 -2.96 -10.90 1.44
C LYS A 36 -3.94 -9.88 2.00
N LEU A 37 -4.22 -8.83 1.23
CA LEU A 37 -5.16 -7.77 1.60
C LEU A 37 -6.60 -8.27 1.47
N LYS A 38 -7.46 -7.82 2.38
CA LYS A 38 -8.88 -8.14 2.40
C LYS A 38 -9.73 -6.87 2.45
N ASN A 39 -11.00 -7.01 2.09
CA ASN A 39 -11.97 -5.93 2.26
C ASN A 39 -11.96 -5.43 3.71
N GLY A 40 -11.81 -4.12 3.89
CA GLY A 40 -11.73 -3.48 5.20
C GLY A 40 -10.30 -3.36 5.77
N ASP A 41 -9.28 -3.98 5.16
CA ASP A 41 -7.90 -3.72 5.54
C ASP A 41 -7.52 -2.26 5.26
N LYS A 42 -6.69 -1.69 6.14
CA LYS A 42 -6.23 -0.31 6.03
C LYS A 42 -4.88 -0.24 5.33
N ILE A 43 -4.75 0.76 4.46
CA ILE A 43 -3.50 1.13 3.79
C ILE A 43 -3.04 2.48 4.34
N ARG A 44 -1.76 2.58 4.68
CA ARG A 44 -1.13 3.81 5.13
C ARG A 44 -0.46 4.50 3.96
N TRP A 45 -0.79 5.77 3.80
CA TRP A 45 -0.13 6.68 2.87
C TRP A 45 0.76 7.62 3.69
N ILE A 46 2.02 7.78 3.27
CA ILE A 46 2.98 8.69 3.89
C ILE A 46 3.45 9.65 2.81
N LEU A 47 3.20 10.94 2.99
CA LEU A 47 3.77 12.01 2.18
C LEU A 47 5.01 12.53 2.88
N PHE A 48 6.16 12.42 2.21
CA PHE A 48 7.43 12.95 2.70
C PHE A 48 7.61 14.41 2.27
N ARG A 49 8.49 15.14 2.95
CA ARG A 49 8.76 16.58 2.66
C ARG A 49 9.35 16.81 1.26
N ASP A 50 9.97 15.79 0.67
CA ASP A 50 10.51 15.80 -0.69
C ASP A 50 9.46 15.41 -1.76
N ASN A 51 8.17 15.40 -1.39
CA ASN A 51 7.04 14.98 -2.21
C ASN A 51 7.04 13.50 -2.63
N ALA A 52 7.95 12.67 -2.08
CA ALA A 52 7.82 11.23 -2.25
C ALA A 52 6.57 10.71 -1.52
N VAL A 53 5.95 9.68 -2.07
CA VAL A 53 4.80 9.01 -1.46
C VAL A 53 5.16 7.54 -1.23
N SER A 54 4.98 7.06 -0.01
CA SER A 54 5.04 5.63 0.30
C SER A 54 3.68 5.10 0.69
N VAL A 55 3.38 3.89 0.23
CA VAL A 55 2.14 3.17 0.54
C VAL A 55 2.52 1.87 1.24
N ALA A 56 1.91 1.60 2.41
CA ALA A 56 2.23 0.42 3.21
C ALA A 56 0.98 -0.22 3.82
N LYS A 57 0.98 -1.56 3.94
CA LYS A 57 -0.06 -2.28 4.68
C LYS A 57 0.00 -1.91 6.17
N VAL A 58 -1.15 -1.60 6.77
CA VAL A 58 -1.24 -1.43 8.22
C VAL A 58 -1.34 -2.82 8.89
N LYS A 59 -0.40 -3.14 9.78
CA LYS A 59 -0.50 -4.35 10.61
C LYS A 59 -1.63 -4.16 11.62
N ASN A 60 -2.64 -5.02 11.57
CA ASN A 60 -3.71 -5.02 12.57
C ASN A 60 -3.14 -5.42 13.94
N GLU A 61 -3.50 -4.69 15.01
CA GLU A 61 -2.98 -4.95 16.36
C GLU A 61 -3.26 -6.37 16.87
N LYS A 62 -4.33 -7.02 16.37
CA LYS A 62 -4.64 -8.42 16.67
C LYS A 62 -3.53 -9.40 16.23
N GLN A 63 -2.77 -9.10 15.18
CA GLN A 63 -1.61 -9.91 14.76
C GLN A 63 -0.40 -9.74 15.69
N LYS A 64 -0.28 -8.63 16.41
CA LYS A 64 0.83 -8.43 17.37
C LYS A 64 0.69 -9.32 18.62
N ARG A 65 -0.54 -9.69 19.01
CA ARG A 65 -0.79 -10.55 20.19
C ARG A 65 -0.45 -12.02 19.90
N LYS A 66 -0.72 -12.52 18.69
CA LYS A 66 -0.42 -13.91 18.28
C LYS A 66 1.06 -14.24 18.07
N ASN A 67 1.91 -13.25 17.88
CA ASN A 67 3.36 -13.46 17.69
C ASN A 67 4.15 -13.24 19.00
N LYS A 68 3.47 -13.06 20.13
CA LYS A 68 4.06 -12.94 21.47
C LYS A 68 3.78 -14.18 22.36
N GLU A 69 3.02 -15.13 21.85
CA GLU A 69 2.81 -16.48 22.40
C GLU A 69 3.58 -17.47 21.54
#